data_AF-A0A1T1GRG2-F1
#
_entry.id   AF-A0A1T1GRG2-F1
#
_cell.length_a   1.000
_cell.length_b   1.000
_cell.length_c   1.000
_cell.angle_alpha   90.00
_cell.angle_beta   90.00
_cell.angle_gamma   90.00
#
_symmetry.space_group_name_H-M   'P 1'
#
loop_
_entity.id
_entity.type
_entity.pdbx_description
1 polymer ?
#
loop_
_entity_poly.entity_id
_entity_poly.type
_entity_poly.pdbx_seq_one_letter_code
_entity_poly.pdbx_strand_id
1 'polypeptide(L)'
;MRDARQSIQTYTELEQINLELMTSLDVLRQDQQAGRYVQQRMLPQTPWQHGGMTFEHTICPSLYLSGDVVDYLPIDTDRVLFYLADVSGHGASSAFITILLRVFIRRYVTRRLERGQLISTAQILTEVNQELLDTSLG
;
A
#
# COMPACT_ATOMS: atom_id res chain seq x y z
N MET A 1 -19.81 -15.42 -50.96
CA MET A 1 -18.39 -15.00 -51.09
C MET A 1 -18.06 -13.75 -50.28
N ARG A 2 -18.89 -12.69 -50.27
CA ARG A 2 -18.68 -11.49 -49.42
C ARG A 2 -18.83 -11.78 -47.92
N ASP A 3 -19.89 -12.48 -47.50
CA ASP A 3 -20.18 -12.73 -46.08
C ASP A 3 -19.12 -13.60 -45.37
N ALA A 4 -18.55 -14.59 -46.08
CA ALA A 4 -17.49 -15.45 -45.54
C ALA A 4 -16.17 -14.67 -45.33
N ARG A 5 -15.82 -13.74 -46.22
CA ARG A 5 -14.65 -12.86 -46.04
C ARG A 5 -14.85 -11.88 -44.90
N GLN A 6 -16.06 -11.33 -44.78
CA GLN A 6 -16.41 -10.39 -43.72
C GLN A 6 -16.38 -11.08 -42.35
N SER A 7 -16.90 -12.31 -42.25
CA SER A 7 -16.83 -13.12 -41.03
C SER A 7 -15.38 -13.47 -40.64
N ILE A 8 -14.55 -13.93 -41.59
CA ILE A 8 -13.12 -14.21 -41.33
C ILE A 8 -12.39 -12.95 -40.86
N GLN A 9 -12.63 -11.80 -41.51
CA GLN A 9 -12.01 -10.54 -41.13
C GLN A 9 -12.42 -10.10 -39.71
N THR A 10 -13.70 -10.24 -39.35
CA THR A 10 -14.18 -9.98 -37.98
C THR A 10 -13.57 -10.94 -36.95
N TYR A 11 -13.42 -12.22 -37.28
CA TYR A 11 -12.74 -13.18 -36.40
C TYR A 11 -11.27 -12.79 -36.17
N THR A 12 -10.54 -12.40 -37.24
CA THR A 12 -9.15 -11.96 -37.12
C THR A 12 -9.02 -10.67 -36.31
N GLU A 13 -9.91 -9.70 -36.51
CA GLU A 13 -9.95 -8.46 -35.71
C GLU A 13 -10.23 -8.74 -34.23
N LEU A 14 -11.16 -9.66 -33.92
CA LEU A 14 -11.44 -10.08 -32.55
C LEU A 14 -10.25 -10.77 -31.88
N GLU A 15 -9.56 -11.66 -32.59
CA GLU A 15 -8.35 -12.32 -32.09
C GLU A 15 -7.24 -11.31 -31.80
N GLN A 16 -7.05 -10.33 -32.68
CA GLN A 16 -6.05 -9.28 -32.50
C GLN A 16 -6.37 -8.40 -31.28
N ILE A 17 -7.62 -7.94 -31.13
CA ILE A 17 -8.06 -7.17 -29.96
C ILE A 17 -7.88 -7.99 -28.67
N ASN A 18 -8.20 -9.27 -28.70
CA ASN A 18 -8.04 -10.15 -27.53
C ASN A 18 -6.56 -10.27 -27.15
N LEU A 19 -5.68 -10.46 -28.12
CA LEU A 19 -4.23 -10.50 -27.89
C LEU A 19 -3.70 -9.19 -27.29
N GLU A 20 -4.13 -8.04 -27.81
CA GLU A 20 -3.77 -6.72 -27.29
C GLU A 20 -4.27 -6.52 -25.85
N LEU A 21 -5.50 -6.95 -25.55
CA LEU A 21 -6.07 -6.93 -24.21
C LEU A 21 -5.28 -7.83 -23.24
N MET A 22 -4.98 -9.06 -23.62
CA MET A 22 -4.19 -9.98 -22.80
C MET A 22 -2.81 -9.42 -22.50
N THR A 23 -2.14 -8.85 -23.51
CA THR A 23 -0.84 -8.20 -23.34
C THR A 23 -0.91 -7.04 -22.37
N SER A 24 -1.94 -6.18 -22.48
CA SER A 24 -2.14 -5.05 -21.58
C SER A 24 -2.44 -5.49 -20.15
N LEU A 25 -3.22 -6.56 -19.97
CA LEU A 25 -3.50 -7.15 -18.67
C LEU A 25 -2.25 -7.75 -18.01
N ASP A 26 -1.37 -8.38 -18.79
CA ASP A 26 -0.11 -8.93 -18.27
C ASP A 26 0.82 -7.83 -17.76
N VAL A 27 0.92 -6.70 -18.48
CA VAL A 27 1.71 -5.54 -18.01
C VAL A 27 1.14 -5.01 -16.69
N LEU A 28 -0.17 -4.77 -16.62
CA LEU A 28 -0.81 -4.27 -15.39
C LEU A 28 -0.63 -5.25 -14.22
N ARG A 29 -0.66 -6.55 -14.49
CA ARG A 29 -0.43 -7.59 -13.48
C ARG A 29 1.00 -7.54 -12.95
N GLN A 30 1.99 -7.36 -13.81
CA GLN A 30 3.39 -7.23 -13.41
C GLN A 30 3.62 -6.00 -12.53
N ASP A 31 3.04 -4.85 -12.89
CA ASP A 31 3.13 -3.63 -12.09
C ASP A 31 2.50 -3.80 -10.70
N GLN A 32 1.34 -4.45 -10.63
CA GLN A 32 0.69 -4.73 -9.35
C GLN A 32 1.50 -5.71 -8.48
N GLN A 33 2.16 -6.69 -9.08
CA GLN A 33 3.08 -7.59 -8.37
C GLN A 33 4.30 -6.84 -7.83
N ALA A 34 4.88 -5.92 -8.60
CA ALA A 34 5.98 -5.09 -8.15
C ALA A 34 5.55 -4.20 -6.96
N GLY A 35 4.38 -3.57 -7.04
CA GLY A 35 3.83 -2.81 -5.93
C GLY A 35 3.62 -3.65 -4.67
N ARG A 36 3.08 -4.88 -4.81
CA ARG A 36 2.92 -5.82 -3.69
C ARG A 36 4.25 -6.13 -3.02
N TYR A 37 5.28 -6.36 -3.82
CA TYR A 37 6.62 -6.61 -3.31
C TYR A 37 7.16 -5.45 -2.47
N VAL A 38 6.92 -4.21 -2.91
CA VAL A 38 7.27 -3.01 -2.16
C VAL A 38 6.50 -2.94 -0.84
N GLN A 39 5.17 -3.11 -0.85
CA GLN A 39 4.36 -3.10 0.39
C GLN A 39 4.84 -4.18 1.37
N GLN A 40 5.09 -5.40 0.90
CA GLN A 40 5.57 -6.50 1.75
C GLN A 40 6.93 -6.22 2.37
N ARG A 41 7.85 -5.60 1.63
CA ARG A 41 9.16 -5.19 2.16
C ARG A 41 9.07 -4.02 3.12
N MET A 42 8.04 -3.20 3.00
CA MET A 42 7.80 -2.15 3.96
C MET A 42 7.32 -2.76 5.28
N LEU A 43 6.38 -3.71 5.28
CA LEU A 43 5.85 -4.29 6.52
C LEU A 43 6.94 -4.64 7.55
N PRO A 44 6.71 -4.34 8.84
CA PRO A 44 7.68 -4.65 9.86
C PRO A 44 7.96 -6.16 9.90
N GLN A 45 9.10 -6.58 10.43
CA GLN A 45 9.37 -8.02 10.58
C GLN A 45 8.42 -8.64 11.59
N THR A 46 7.94 -9.85 11.33
CA THR A 46 7.06 -10.59 12.25
C THR A 46 7.52 -12.04 12.38
N PRO A 47 7.51 -12.64 13.59
CA PRO A 47 7.21 -11.99 14.88
C PRO A 47 8.31 -10.98 15.28
N TRP A 48 7.91 -9.89 15.94
CA TRP A 48 8.84 -8.93 16.53
C TRP A 48 8.67 -8.90 18.05
N GLN A 49 9.78 -8.90 18.78
CA GLN A 49 9.79 -8.92 20.24
C GLN A 49 10.47 -7.65 20.77
N HIS A 50 9.81 -6.97 21.70
CA HIS A 50 10.32 -5.76 22.35
C HIS A 50 9.74 -5.60 23.75
N GLY A 51 10.57 -5.32 24.76
CA GLY A 51 10.09 -5.09 26.13
C GLY A 51 9.26 -6.24 26.73
N GLY A 52 9.53 -7.49 26.32
CA GLY A 52 8.73 -8.66 26.73
C GLY A 52 7.37 -8.81 26.02
N MET A 53 7.01 -7.90 25.10
CA MET A 53 5.84 -8.00 24.25
C MET A 53 6.18 -8.69 22.93
N THR A 54 5.23 -9.47 22.39
CA THR A 54 5.35 -10.12 21.07
C THR A 54 4.32 -9.52 20.12
N PHE A 55 4.78 -9.05 18.96
CA PHE A 55 3.98 -8.46 17.91
C PHE A 55 3.95 -9.37 16.68
N GLU A 56 2.76 -9.84 16.36
CA GLU A 56 2.49 -10.68 15.20
C GLU A 56 1.44 -10.02 14.31
N HIS A 57 1.65 -10.11 13.00
CA HIS A 57 0.66 -9.62 12.05
C HIS A 57 0.59 -10.53 10.83
N THR A 58 -0.57 -10.51 10.16
CA THR A 58 -0.80 -11.18 8.89
C THR A 58 -1.72 -10.29 8.07
N ILE A 59 -1.31 -9.95 6.86
CA ILE A 59 -2.11 -9.17 5.92
C ILE A 59 -2.49 -10.09 4.76
N CYS A 60 -3.80 -10.27 4.56
CA CYS A 60 -4.37 -11.03 3.47
C CYS A 60 -5.05 -10.07 2.48
N PRO A 61 -4.35 -9.63 1.43
CA PRO A 61 -4.95 -8.72 0.45
C PRO A 61 -5.99 -9.47 -0.39
N SER A 62 -7.11 -8.81 -0.69
CA SER A 62 -8.14 -9.34 -1.60
C SER A 62 -7.69 -9.36 -3.06
N LEU A 63 -6.77 -8.45 -3.42
CA LEU A 63 -6.13 -8.36 -4.74
C LEU A 63 -4.59 -8.42 -4.59
N TYR A 64 -3.84 -7.81 -5.50
CA TYR A 64 -2.38 -7.71 -5.40
C TYR A 64 -1.92 -6.72 -4.34
N LEU A 65 -2.61 -5.59 -4.22
CA LEU A 65 -2.25 -4.44 -3.38
C LEU A 65 -3.32 -4.22 -2.31
N SER A 66 -2.90 -3.85 -1.10
CA SER A 66 -3.81 -3.60 0.03
C SER A 66 -3.92 -2.11 0.34
N GLY A 67 -5.14 -1.68 0.70
CA GLY A 67 -5.37 -0.41 1.41
C GLY A 67 -5.08 -0.51 2.91
N ASP A 68 -4.91 -1.74 3.42
CA ASP A 68 -4.59 -1.99 4.82
C ASP A 68 -3.09 -1.93 5.07
N VAL A 69 -2.69 -1.25 6.14
CA VAL A 69 -1.30 -1.21 6.59
C VAL A 69 -1.21 -1.34 8.10
N VAL A 70 -0.24 -2.15 8.54
CA VAL A 70 0.17 -2.25 9.93
C VAL A 70 1.64 -1.85 10.05
N ASP A 71 1.96 -1.12 11.11
CA ASP A 71 3.33 -0.82 11.45
C ASP A 71 3.48 -0.68 12.97
N TYR A 72 4.68 -0.98 13.45
CA TYR A 72 5.05 -0.81 14.84
C TYR A 72 6.50 -0.33 14.95
N LEU A 73 6.73 0.56 15.91
CA LEU A 73 8.03 1.14 16.19
C LEU A 73 8.25 1.34 17.69
N PRO A 74 9.47 1.05 18.19
CA PRO A 74 9.82 1.33 19.58
C PRO A 74 9.92 2.84 19.79
N ILE A 75 9.30 3.33 20.85
CA ILE A 75 9.45 4.71 21.35
C ILE A 75 10.61 4.77 22.35
N ASP A 76 10.65 3.81 23.26
CA ASP A 76 11.74 3.56 24.20
C ASP A 76 11.71 2.09 24.68
N THR A 77 12.41 1.78 25.76
CA THR A 77 12.52 0.42 26.32
C THR A 77 11.17 -0.19 26.71
N ASP A 78 10.21 0.62 27.15
CA ASP A 78 8.93 0.16 27.71
C ASP A 78 7.71 0.60 26.90
N ARG A 79 7.89 1.50 25.92
CA ARG A 79 6.81 2.02 25.06
C ARG A 79 7.01 1.66 23.61
N VAL A 80 5.96 1.13 23.00
CA VAL A 80 5.86 0.84 21.57
C VAL A 80 4.66 1.58 20.99
N LEU A 81 4.86 2.24 19.86
CA LEU A 81 3.78 2.76 19.04
C LEU A 81 3.45 1.73 17.96
N PHE A 82 2.19 1.38 17.84
CA PHE A 82 1.66 0.59 16.73
C PHE A 82 0.42 1.27 16.17
N TYR A 83 0.14 1.04 14.89
CA TYR A 83 -1.09 1.48 14.26
C TYR A 83 -1.53 0.49 13.19
N LEU A 84 -2.82 0.51 12.93
CA LEU A 84 -3.47 -0.14 11.81
C LEU A 84 -4.27 0.94 11.08
N ALA A 85 -4.12 1.03 9.77
CA ALA A 85 -4.89 1.95 8.95
C ALA A 85 -5.51 1.20 7.77
N ASP A 86 -6.73 1.59 7.43
CA ASP A 86 -7.48 1.15 6.25
C ASP A 86 -7.76 2.40 5.41
N VAL A 87 -7.26 2.41 4.18
CA VAL A 87 -7.46 3.48 3.21
C VAL A 87 -8.62 3.12 2.31
N SER A 88 -9.58 4.03 2.19
CA SER A 88 -10.74 3.87 1.30
C SER A 88 -10.32 3.60 -0.15
N GLY A 89 -10.97 2.60 -0.75
CA GLY A 89 -10.67 2.11 -2.09
C GLY A 89 -9.89 0.80 -2.08
N HIS A 90 -9.48 0.35 -3.26
CA HIS A 90 -8.65 -0.84 -3.40
C HIS A 90 -7.73 -0.75 -4.62
N GLY A 91 -6.59 -1.44 -4.58
CA GLY A 91 -5.63 -1.48 -5.68
C GLY A 91 -4.46 -0.51 -5.52
N ALA A 92 -4.01 0.08 -6.62
CA ALA A 92 -2.76 0.83 -6.66
C ALA A 92 -2.80 2.18 -5.95
N SER A 93 -3.88 2.94 -6.12
CA SER A 93 -4.03 4.27 -5.51
C SER A 93 -4.06 4.20 -3.98
N SER A 94 -4.88 3.34 -3.40
CA SER A 94 -4.94 3.11 -1.94
C SER A 94 -3.58 2.65 -1.40
N ALA A 95 -2.89 1.78 -2.13
CA ALA A 95 -1.55 1.32 -1.72
C ALA A 95 -0.53 2.45 -1.64
N PHE A 96 -0.55 3.42 -2.57
CA PHE A 96 0.33 4.59 -2.45
C PHE A 96 0.04 5.41 -1.18
N ILE A 97 -1.22 5.60 -0.81
CA ILE A 97 -1.57 6.31 0.43
C ILE A 97 -1.06 5.55 1.65
N THR A 98 -1.13 4.21 1.68
CA THR A 98 -0.56 3.44 2.80
C THR A 98 0.95 3.68 2.98
N ILE A 99 1.68 3.84 1.87
CA ILE A 99 3.11 4.14 1.87
C ILE A 99 3.35 5.55 2.43
N LEU A 100 2.56 6.53 1.98
CA LEU A 100 2.66 7.91 2.46
C LEU A 100 2.36 8.03 3.95
N LEU A 101 1.29 7.40 4.43
CA LEU A 101 0.93 7.33 5.85
C LEU A 101 2.12 6.86 6.68
N ARG A 102 2.76 5.77 6.25
CA ARG A 102 3.93 5.24 6.93
C ARG A 102 5.11 6.21 6.95
N VAL A 103 5.40 6.84 5.81
CA VAL A 103 6.49 7.83 5.70
C VAL A 103 6.24 9.01 6.64
N PHE A 104 5.02 9.56 6.66
CA PHE A 104 4.66 10.68 7.51
C PHE A 104 4.74 10.33 9.00
N ILE A 105 4.13 9.22 9.40
CA ILE A 105 4.15 8.75 10.80
C ILE A 105 5.59 8.53 11.27
N ARG A 106 6.38 7.77 10.51
CA ARG A 106 7.78 7.48 10.90
C ARG A 106 8.62 8.75 10.95
N ARG A 107 8.51 9.63 9.96
CA ARG A 107 9.22 10.91 9.92
C ARG A 107 8.88 11.79 11.13
N TYR A 108 7.59 11.89 11.47
CA TYR A 108 7.14 12.67 12.61
C TYR A 108 7.67 12.10 13.93
N VAL A 109 7.52 10.79 14.13
CA VAL A 109 7.95 10.12 15.35
C VAL A 109 9.46 10.20 15.52
N THR A 110 10.25 9.86 14.49
CA THR A 110 11.71 9.92 14.56
C THR A 110 12.19 11.32 14.95
N ARG A 111 11.64 12.38 14.35
CA ARG A 111 11.99 13.77 14.70
C ARG A 111 11.65 14.13 16.15
N ARG A 112 10.52 13.64 16.66
CA ARG A 112 10.10 13.86 18.06
C ARG A 112 11.06 13.15 19.02
N LEU A 113 11.42 11.90 18.72
CA LEU A 113 12.37 11.11 19.51
C LEU A 113 13.75 11.76 19.56
N GLU A 114 14.28 12.19 18.42
CA GLU A 114 15.57 12.90 18.33
C GLU A 114 15.61 14.19 19.16
N ARG A 115 14.46 14.84 19.34
CA ARG A 115 14.30 16.05 20.16
C ARG A 115 13.95 15.77 21.62
N GLY A 116 13.85 14.51 22.03
CA GLY A 116 13.42 14.13 23.37
C GLY A 116 12.00 14.58 23.72
N GLN A 117 11.14 14.78 22.71
CA GLN A 117 9.78 15.26 22.89
C GLN A 117 8.82 14.09 23.12
N LEU A 118 7.81 14.32 23.97
CA LEU A 118 6.73 13.38 24.17
C LEU A 118 5.95 13.15 22.87
N ILE A 119 5.58 11.89 22.64
CA ILE A 119 4.78 11.47 21.50
C ILE A 119 3.34 11.30 21.99
N SER A 120 2.43 11.99 21.33
CA SER A 120 0.99 11.87 21.54
C SER A 120 0.35 11.31 20.27
N THR A 121 -0.46 10.27 20.42
CA THR A 121 -1.20 9.64 19.31
C THR A 121 -2.14 10.63 18.63
N ALA A 122 -2.80 11.49 19.40
CA ALA A 122 -3.66 12.54 18.85
C ALA A 122 -2.87 13.52 17.96
N GLN A 123 -1.66 13.88 18.39
CA GLN A 123 -0.82 14.78 17.59
C GLN A 123 -0.29 14.10 16.32
N ILE A 124 0.06 12.80 16.39
CA ILE A 124 0.41 12.03 15.18
C ILE A 124 -0.73 12.10 14.17
N LEU A 125 -1.97 11.85 14.58
CA LEU A 125 -3.12 11.87 13.68
C LEU A 125 -3.37 13.26 13.08
N THR A 126 -3.26 14.32 13.88
CA THR A 126 -3.40 15.71 13.38
C THR A 126 -2.36 16.04 12.32
N GLU A 127 -1.11 15.65 12.54
CA GLU A 127 0.01 15.95 11.65
C GLU A 127 -0.07 15.14 10.35
N VAL A 128 -0.43 13.87 10.45
CA VAL A 128 -0.70 13.03 9.28
C VAL A 128 -1.86 13.59 8.46
N ASN A 129 -2.93 14.04 9.11
CA ASN A 129 -4.06 14.67 8.42
C ASN A 129 -3.64 15.95 7.68
N GLN A 130 -2.82 16.79 8.30
CA GLN A 130 -2.28 18.00 7.65
C GLN A 130 -1.41 17.65 6.44
N GLU A 131 -0.45 16.74 6.59
CA GLU A 131 0.44 16.31 5.49
C GLU A 131 -0.37 15.68 4.33
N LEU A 132 -1.43 14.91 4.61
CA LEU A 132 -2.32 14.37 3.58
C LEU A 132 -3.08 15.46 2.83
N LEU A 133 -3.64 16.45 3.54
CA LEU A 133 -4.36 17.59 2.95
C LEU A 133 -3.42 18.45 2.09
N ASP A 134 -2.21 18.73 2.58
CA ASP A 134 -1.21 19.55 1.89
C ASP A 134 -0.74 18.88 0.60
N THR A 135 -0.70 17.55 0.56
CA THR A 135 -0.30 16.81 -0.64
C THR A 135 -1.38 16.84 -1.75
N SER A 136 -2.58 17.39 -1.47
CA SER A 136 -3.71 17.46 -2.43
C SER A 136 -4.07 16.10 -3.04
N LEU A 137 -3.84 15.02 -2.31
CA LEU A 137 -4.24 13.65 -2.65
C LEU A 137 -5.59 13.37 -1.97
N GLY A 138 -6.65 14.01 -2.49
CA GLY A 138 -8.03 13.86 -2.02
C GLY A 138 -9.00 14.17 -3.14
#